data_AF-A0AAY5EN91-F1
#
_entry.id   AF-A0AAY5EN91-F1
#
_cell.length_a   1.000
_cell.length_b   1.000
_cell.length_c   1.000
_cell.angle_alpha   90.00
_cell.angle_beta   90.00
_cell.angle_gamma   90.00
#
_symmetry.space_group_name_H-M   'P 1'
#
loop_
_entity.id
_entity.type
_entity.pdbx_description
1 polymer ?
#
loop_
_entity_poly.entity_id
_entity_poly.type
_entity_poly.pdbx_seq_one_letter_code
_entity_poly.pdbx_strand_id
1 'polypeptide(L)'
;MAELQMLLEEEIPAGRGALLDSHANLERVAEYCESNYIQSPDKHRALEETKNYTTQSLASVAYLINTLANNVLQMLDIQAVPRAVLHPSTLLLFLRLTSETHFYSVNMSSVF
;
A
#
# COMPACT_ATOMS: atom_id res chain seq x y z
N MET A 1 3.20 -0.05 16.61
CA MET A 1 4.52 -0.24 15.99
C MET A 1 4.67 -1.58 15.27
N ALA A 2 4.31 -2.73 15.87
CA ALA A 2 4.43 -4.04 15.21
C ALA A 2 3.62 -4.18 13.90
N GLU A 3 2.41 -3.65 13.86
CA GLU A 3 1.55 -3.68 12.66
C GLU A 3 2.13 -2.87 11.48
N LEU A 4 2.68 -1.69 11.76
CA LEU A 4 3.36 -0.87 10.74
C LEU A 4 4.60 -1.57 10.18
N GLN A 5 5.34 -2.28 11.04
CA GLN A 5 6.54 -3.02 10.63
C GLN A 5 6.16 -4.19 9.72
N MET A 6 5.12 -4.95 10.06
CA MET A 6 4.59 -6.04 9.23
C MET A 6 4.16 -5.55 7.84
N LEU A 7 3.44 -4.43 7.78
CA LEU A 7 3.04 -3.83 6.50
C LEU A 7 4.24 -3.44 5.62
N LEU A 8 5.27 -2.81 6.23
CA LEU A 8 6.44 -2.31 5.51
C LEU A 8 7.42 -3.40 5.09
N GLU A 9 7.66 -4.39 5.94
CA GLU A 9 8.70 -5.41 5.73
C GLU A 9 8.17 -6.66 5.02
N GLU A 10 6.87 -6.95 5.12
CA GLU A 10 6.29 -8.19 4.62
C GLU A 10 5.14 -7.94 3.63
N GLU A 11 4.01 -7.38 4.08
CA GLU A 11 2.78 -7.43 3.28
C GLU A 11 2.82 -6.57 2.02
N ILE A 12 3.33 -5.34 2.10
CA ILE A 12 3.44 -4.44 0.93
C ILE A 12 4.51 -4.96 -0.05
N PRO A 13 5.74 -5.32 0.40
CA PRO A 13 6.73 -5.94 -0.48
C PRO A 13 6.23 -7.23 -1.14
N ALA A 14 5.58 -8.12 -0.38
CA ALA A 14 5.03 -9.37 -0.90
C ALA A 14 3.90 -9.12 -1.91
N GLY A 15 2.96 -8.22 -1.61
CA GLY A 15 1.89 -7.85 -2.54
C GLY A 15 2.42 -7.23 -3.83
N ARG A 16 3.48 -6.42 -3.75
CA ARG A 16 4.17 -5.90 -4.93
C ARG A 16 4.89 -7.00 -5.71
N GLY A 17 5.53 -7.94 -5.03
CA GLY A 17 6.14 -9.12 -5.65
C GLY A 17 5.11 -9.96 -6.41
N ALA A 18 3.98 -10.27 -5.77
CA ALA A 18 2.89 -11.01 -6.38
C ALA A 18 2.32 -10.32 -7.64
N LEU A 19 2.27 -8.99 -7.69
CA LEU A 19 1.88 -8.25 -8.89
C LEU A 19 2.92 -8.37 -10.02
N LEU A 20 4.22 -8.35 -9.71
CA LEU A 20 5.27 -8.56 -10.70
C LEU A 20 5.24 -9.99 -11.24
N ASP A 21 5.03 -10.97 -10.36
CA ASP A 21 4.87 -12.36 -10.76
C ASP A 21 3.61 -12.55 -11.61
N SER A 22 2.51 -11.91 -11.24
CA SER A 22 1.26 -11.91 -12.01
C SER A 22 1.48 -11.38 -13.42
N HIS A 23 2.22 -10.28 -13.59
CA HIS A 23 2.57 -9.74 -14.91
C HIS A 23 3.30 -10.78 -15.78
N ALA A 24 4.35 -11.42 -15.25
CA ALA A 24 5.09 -12.45 -15.98
C ALA A 24 4.25 -13.70 -16.26
N ASN A 25 3.32 -14.05 -15.36
CA ASN A 25 2.42 -15.18 -15.56
C ASN A 25 1.38 -14.89 -16.65
N LEU A 26 0.85 -13.67 -16.72
CA LEU A 26 -0.12 -13.27 -17.74
C LEU A 26 0.45 -13.34 -19.16
N GLU A 27 1.73 -13.00 -19.32
CA GLU A 27 2.43 -13.16 -20.60
C GLU A 27 2.44 -14.63 -21.04
N ARG A 28 2.81 -15.55 -20.15
CA ARG A 28 2.78 -17.00 -20.44
C ARG A 28 1.37 -17.53 -20.68
N VAL A 29 0.37 -17.02 -19.95
CA VAL A 29 -1.04 -17.38 -20.17
C VAL A 29 -1.51 -16.92 -21.55
N ALA A 30 -1.11 -15.73 -22.00
CA ALA A 30 -1.43 -15.22 -23.32
C ALA A 30 -0.79 -16.09 -24.42
N GLU A 31 0.51 -16.39 -24.31
CA GLU A 31 1.22 -17.28 -25.23
C GLU A 31 0.58 -18.68 -25.31
N TYR A 32 0.19 -19.23 -24.15
CA TYR A 32 -0.52 -20.51 -24.08
C TYR A 32 -1.87 -20.43 -24.79
N CYS A 33 -2.68 -19.40 -24.51
CA CYS A 33 -4.00 -19.26 -25.11
C CYS A 33 -3.92 -19.14 -26.63
N GLU A 34 -2.95 -18.39 -27.15
CA GLU A 34 -2.68 -18.27 -28.59
C GLU A 34 -2.26 -19.61 -29.18
N SER A 35 -1.25 -20.25 -28.59
CA SER A 35 -0.72 -21.53 -29.06
C SER A 35 -1.78 -22.63 -29.04
N ASN A 36 -2.56 -22.73 -27.97
CA ASN A 36 -3.66 -23.67 -27.81
C ASN A 36 -4.74 -23.42 -28.87
N TYR A 37 -5.10 -22.15 -29.11
CA TYR A 37 -6.07 -21.82 -30.14
C TYR A 37 -5.57 -22.18 -31.55
N ILE A 38 -4.30 -21.96 -31.87
CA ILE A 38 -3.71 -22.29 -33.18
C ILE A 38 -3.64 -23.80 -33.39
N GLN A 39 -3.17 -24.55 -32.38
CA GLN A 39 -2.87 -25.98 -32.49
C GLN A 39 -4.10 -26.87 -32.27
N SER A 40 -5.10 -26.42 -31.50
CA SER A 40 -6.28 -27.23 -31.19
C SER A 40 -7.13 -27.50 -32.44
N PRO A 41 -7.57 -28.76 -32.67
CA PRO A 41 -8.53 -29.07 -33.74
C PRO A 41 -9.93 -28.51 -33.45
N ASP A 42 -10.29 -28.36 -32.16
CA ASP A 42 -11.56 -27.77 -31.72
C ASP A 42 -11.32 -26.32 -31.26
N LYS A 43 -11.62 -25.38 -32.17
CA LYS A 43 -11.46 -23.94 -31.91
C LYS A 43 -12.49 -23.39 -30.93
N HIS A 44 -13.68 -23.98 -30.87
CA HIS A 44 -14.72 -23.51 -29.96
C HIS A 44 -14.32 -23.80 -28.52
N ARG A 45 -13.86 -25.02 -28.25
CA ARG A 45 -13.35 -25.39 -26.92
C ARG A 45 -12.13 -24.56 -26.52
N ALA A 46 -11.16 -24.37 -27.42
CA ALA A 46 -9.98 -23.56 -27.13
C ALA A 46 -10.34 -22.10 -26.81
N LEU A 47 -11.33 -21.53 -27.52
CA LEU A 47 -11.81 -20.17 -27.23
C LEU A 47 -12.49 -20.07 -25.86
N GLU A 48 -13.32 -21.05 -25.48
CA GLU A 48 -13.94 -21.08 -24.16
C GLU A 48 -12.89 -21.20 -23.05
N GLU A 49 -11.83 -21.97 -23.27
CA GLU A 49 -10.69 -22.05 -22.35
C GLU A 49 -9.98 -20.69 -22.21
N THR A 50 -9.72 -19.99 -23.32
CA THR A 50 -9.14 -18.64 -23.31
C THR A 50 -10.03 -17.64 -22.54
N LYS A 51 -11.35 -17.70 -22.71
CA LYS A 51 -12.30 -16.85 -21.96
C LYS A 51 -12.23 -17.12 -20.46
N ASN A 52 -12.09 -18.38 -20.06
CA ASN A 52 -11.92 -18.76 -18.66
C ASN A 52 -10.62 -18.21 -18.09
N TYR A 53 -9.49 -18.37 -18.79
CA TYR A 53 -8.22 -17.78 -18.38
C TYR A 53 -8.29 -16.25 -18.30
N THR A 54 -8.98 -15.61 -19.23
CA THR A 54 -9.18 -14.15 -19.22
C THR A 54 -9.94 -13.70 -17.97
N THR A 55 -11.04 -14.39 -17.65
CA THR A 55 -11.84 -14.10 -16.46
C THR A 55 -11.04 -14.30 -15.17
N GLN A 56 -10.32 -15.43 -15.07
CA GLN A 56 -9.48 -15.73 -13.89
C GLN A 56 -8.35 -14.72 -13.74
N SER A 57 -7.69 -14.36 -14.83
CA SER A 57 -6.62 -13.35 -14.87
C SER A 57 -7.12 -11.99 -14.39
N LEU A 58 -8.27 -11.55 -14.90
CA LEU A 58 -8.90 -10.29 -14.49
C LEU A 58 -9.22 -10.29 -12.99
N ALA A 59 -9.85 -11.36 -12.50
CA ALA A 59 -10.20 -11.50 -11.08
C ALA A 59 -8.95 -11.51 -10.18
N SER A 60 -7.91 -12.23 -10.58
CA SER A 60 -6.65 -12.33 -9.83
C SER A 60 -5.95 -10.98 -9.72
N VAL A 61 -5.77 -10.26 -10.83
CA VAL A 61 -5.12 -8.94 -10.83
C VAL A 61 -5.94 -7.93 -10.01
N ALA A 62 -7.26 -7.91 -10.18
CA ALA A 62 -8.12 -7.01 -9.42
C ALA A 62 -8.00 -7.26 -7.90
N TYR A 63 -7.97 -8.53 -7.48
CA TYR A 63 -7.75 -8.89 -6.09
C TYR A 63 -6.39 -8.42 -5.57
N LEU A 64 -5.31 -8.67 -6.31
CA LEU A 64 -3.96 -8.26 -5.92
C LEU A 64 -3.83 -6.74 -5.77
N ILE A 65 -4.39 -5.98 -6.72
CA ILE A 65 -4.42 -4.51 -6.66
C ILE A 65 -5.22 -4.05 -5.44
N ASN A 66 -6.40 -4.61 -5.22
CA ASN A 66 -7.24 -4.24 -4.08
C ASN A 66 -6.53 -4.51 -2.75
N THR A 67 -5.94 -5.69 -2.58
CA THR A 67 -5.23 -6.06 -1.35
C THR A 67 -4.05 -5.11 -1.11
N LEU A 68 -3.21 -4.88 -2.13
CA LEU A 68 -2.07 -3.97 -1.98
C LEU A 68 -2.51 -2.53 -1.67
N ALA A 69 -3.55 -2.04 -2.32
CA ALA A 69 -4.10 -0.71 -2.07
C ALA A 69 -4.59 -0.58 -0.62
N ASN A 70 -5.31 -1.57 -0.09
CA ASN A 70 -5.75 -1.56 1.31
C ASN A 70 -4.56 -1.56 2.28
N ASN A 71 -3.54 -2.38 2.04
CA ASN A 71 -2.35 -2.41 2.90
C ASN A 71 -1.60 -1.06 2.88
N VAL A 72 -1.50 -0.41 1.72
CA VAL A 72 -0.90 0.93 1.60
C VAL A 72 -1.73 1.98 2.33
N LEU A 73 -3.06 1.96 2.19
CA LEU A 73 -3.95 2.88 2.91
C LEU A 73 -3.84 2.69 4.43
N GLN A 74 -3.85 1.44 4.91
CA GLN A 74 -3.67 1.12 6.33
C GLN A 74 -2.32 1.60 6.86
N MET A 75 -1.24 1.43 6.09
CA MET A 75 0.07 1.97 6.43
C MET A 75 0.04 3.50 6.58
N LEU A 76 -0.62 4.20 5.65
CA LEU A 76 -0.75 5.66 5.70
C LEU A 76 -1.58 6.10 6.92
N ASP A 77 -2.67 5.41 7.23
CA ASP A 77 -3.50 5.69 8.39
C ASP A 77 -2.72 5.51 9.70
N ILE A 78 -1.97 4.41 9.85
CA ILE A 78 -1.13 4.19 11.04
C ILE A 78 -0.06 5.28 11.18
N GLN A 79 0.54 5.72 10.07
CA GLN A 79 1.52 6.81 10.09
C GLN A 79 0.88 8.20 10.32
N ALA A 80 -0.41 8.37 9.99
CA ALA A 80 -1.14 9.61 10.20
C ALA A 80 -1.66 9.76 11.65
N VAL A 81 -1.89 8.64 12.35
CA VAL A 81 -2.61 8.60 13.63
C VAL A 81 -1.94 9.33 14.83
N PRO A 82 -0.65 9.72 14.83
CA PRO A 82 -0.20 10.71 15.82
C PRO A 82 0.67 11.83 15.21
N ARG A 83 0.22 12.43 14.10
CA ARG A 83 0.68 13.79 13.75
C ARG A 83 -0.28 14.88 14.24
N ALA A 84 -1.50 14.51 14.66
CA ALA A 84 -2.47 15.40 15.32
C ALA A 84 -2.27 15.49 16.85
N VAL A 85 -1.77 14.42 17.48
CA VAL A 85 -1.27 14.45 18.86
C VAL A 85 0.24 14.54 18.74
N LEU A 86 0.81 15.74 18.88
CA LEU A 86 2.25 15.90 19.06
C LEU A 86 2.73 14.81 20.02
N HIS A 87 3.75 14.04 19.60
CA HIS A 87 4.52 13.17 20.48
C HIS A 87 4.66 13.86 21.85
N PRO A 88 4.40 13.19 22.99
CA PRO A 88 4.36 13.86 24.29
C PRO A 88 5.65 14.64 24.58
N SER A 89 6.79 14.23 24.03
CA SER A 89 8.05 15.01 24.07
C SER A 89 8.03 16.28 23.23
N THR A 90 7.38 16.27 22.06
CA THR A 90 7.19 17.47 21.22
C THR A 90 6.17 18.42 21.85
N LEU A 91 5.09 17.89 22.46
CA LEU A 91 4.11 18.71 23.18
C LEU A 91 4.73 19.31 24.45
N LEU A 92 5.53 18.54 25.19
CA LEU A 92 6.31 19.03 26.33
C LEU A 92 7.34 20.09 25.91
N LEU A 93 8.04 19.89 24.80
CA LEU A 93 8.97 20.89 24.26
C LEU A 93 8.22 22.17 23.88
N PHE A 94 7.06 22.06 23.24
CA PHE A 94 6.24 23.20 22.88
C PHE A 94 5.71 23.95 24.12
N LEU A 95 5.15 23.24 25.10
CA LEU A 95 4.69 23.83 26.36
C LEU A 95 5.85 24.50 27.13
N ARG A 96 7.03 23.87 27.17
CA ARG A 96 8.23 24.44 27.82
C ARG A 96 8.74 25.68 27.10
N LEU A 97 8.70 25.71 25.77
CA LEU A 97 9.05 26.90 25.00
C LEU A 97 8.03 28.03 25.23
N THR A 98 6.73 27.72 25.35
CA THR A 98 5.71 28.74 25.64
C THR A 98 5.78 29.30 27.07
N SER A 99 6.23 28.52 28.06
CA SER A 99 6.45 29.04 29.41
C SER A 99 7.69 29.93 29.49
N GLU A 100 8.76 29.58 28.79
CA GLU A 100 10.00 30.38 28.76
C GLU A 100 9.80 31.73 28.04
N THR A 101 9.03 31.76 26.95
CA THR A 101 8.68 33.03 26.27
C THR A 101 7.76 33.91 27.11
N HIS A 102 6.81 33.31 27.84
CA HIS A 102 5.94 34.05 28.76
C HIS A 102 6.71 34.60 29.97
N PHE A 103 7.73 33.89 30.47
CA PHE A 103 8.61 34.36 31.53
C PHE A 103 9.51 35.53 31.07
N TYR A 104 10.08 35.44 29.85
CA TYR A 104 10.87 36.53 29.26
C TYR A 104 10.05 37.81 29.03
N SER A 105 8.80 37.68 28.58
CA SER A 105 7.90 38.82 28.33
C SER A 105 7.49 39.55 29.63
N VAL A 106 7.21 38.79 30.69
CA VAL A 106 6.87 39.37 32.01
C VAL A 106 8.07 40.05 32.66
N ASN A 107 9.29 39.51 32.48
CA ASN A 107 10.49 40.13 33.05
C ASN A 107 10.89 41.42 32.32
N MET A 108 10.74 41.48 30.99
CA MET A 108 11.05 42.69 30.20
C MET A 108 10.08 43.86 30.50
N SER A 109 8.83 43.56 30.88
CA SER A 109 7.82 44.56 31.25
C SER A 109 8.03 45.17 32.64
N SER A 110 8.93 44.60 33.45
CA SER A 110 9.30 45.09 34.78
C SER A 110 10.57 45.97 34.76
N VAL A 111 11.21 46.10 33.59
CA VAL A 111 12.48 46.83 33.39
C VAL A 111 12.26 48.12 32.56
N PHE A 112 11.01 48.45 32.21
CA PHE A 112 10.61 49.73 31.63
C PHE A 112 9.66 50.47 32.56
#